data_AF-A0A4R2JBK8-F1
#
_entry.id   AF-A0A4R2JBK8-F1
#
_cell.length_a   1.000
_cell.length_b   1.000
_cell.length_c   1.000
_cell.angle_alpha   90.00
_cell.angle_beta   90.00
_cell.angle_gamma   90.00
#
_symmetry.space_group_name_H-M   'P 1'
#
loop_
_entity.id
_entity.type
_entity.pdbx_description
1 polymer ?
#
loop_
_entity_poly.entity_id
_entity_poly.type
_entity_poly.pdbx_seq_one_letter_code
_entity_poly.pdbx_strand_id
1 'polypeptide(L)'
;MRHVHSTSDQQAEAAPGARVREQGASIELLQNSAGNQAVSRLLSSAGRNVATAVLPGGVARAVEDQGSAGTDLFVPTPISIAPAGPDPSPMPLNDEGLIDGEWQSEVAATVFVNAGKAGTGVVNWAGGNGGTTPNIGSFTAVAPVIETRPAGDAGTARAWVRAGTGTVTVSRKYFGVPVGANATYFITAAAAARIDTHEQNHIAHSKTAHDAHVKPLEDRVKARTGEAKALSAGADEAAAKTALETELKWNDSLTAFRNQDNTDNLPGGTVDTADAASAGWYHDLGPKTVAGVNYDHFVDV
;
A
#
# COMPACT_ATOMS: atom_id res chain seq x y z
N MET A 1 72.95 22.28 23.91
CA MET A 1 72.24 23.58 23.96
C MET A 1 70.78 23.27 24.28
N ARG A 2 70.14 23.93 25.27
CA ARG A 2 69.31 25.15 25.13
C ARG A 2 68.25 25.01 24.01
N HIS A 3 66.95 25.21 24.24
CA HIS A 3 66.22 25.76 25.41
C HIS A 3 64.95 24.97 25.76
N VAL A 4 64.49 25.14 27.01
CA VAL A 4 63.13 24.81 27.48
C VAL A 4 62.37 26.12 27.71
N HIS A 5 61.20 26.28 27.09
CA HIS A 5 60.18 27.34 27.24
C HIS A 5 58.93 26.89 26.44
N SER A 6 57.70 27.31 26.72
CA SER A 6 57.06 27.62 28.01
C SER A 6 55.53 27.57 27.81
N THR A 7 54.80 27.29 28.90
CA THR A 7 53.40 27.66 29.19
C THR A 7 52.60 28.46 28.14
N SER A 8 51.42 27.94 27.77
CA SER A 8 50.25 28.75 27.44
C SER A 8 48.98 28.00 27.86
N ASP A 9 48.40 28.40 28.99
CA ASP A 9 47.05 27.98 29.36
C ASP A 9 46.03 28.60 28.41
N GLN A 10 45.05 27.82 27.96
CA GLN A 10 43.77 28.37 27.48
C GLN A 10 42.61 27.68 28.20
N GLN A 11 42.01 28.44 29.12
CA GLN A 11 40.71 28.13 29.69
C GLN A 11 39.65 28.31 28.60
N ALA A 12 38.75 27.34 28.45
CA ALA A 12 37.58 27.44 27.58
C ALA A 12 36.34 26.91 28.33
N GLU A 13 35.72 27.83 29.06
CA GLU A 13 34.31 27.94 29.46
C GLU A 13 33.48 26.66 29.74
N ALA A 14 32.89 26.63 30.94
CA ALA A 14 31.81 25.71 31.28
C ALA A 14 30.47 26.14 30.60
N ALA A 15 29.61 25.17 30.34
CA ALA A 15 28.42 25.33 29.50
C ALA A 15 27.32 26.23 30.09
N PRO A 16 26.52 26.85 29.20
CA PRO A 16 25.08 26.96 29.39
C PRO A 16 24.28 26.39 28.20
N GLY A 17 22.99 26.09 28.43
CA GLY A 17 22.02 25.86 27.35
C GLY A 17 21.62 24.41 27.08
N ALA A 18 20.87 23.81 28.02
CA ALA A 18 20.06 22.63 27.68
C ALA A 18 19.07 22.97 26.57
N ARG A 19 18.99 22.16 25.51
CA ARG A 19 18.07 22.40 24.39
C ARG A 19 16.63 22.14 24.82
N VAL A 20 15.84 23.19 24.96
CA VAL A 20 14.38 23.11 25.13
C VAL A 20 13.77 22.45 23.88
N ARG A 21 13.38 21.18 24.01
CA ARG A 21 12.54 20.45 23.05
C ARG A 21 11.15 20.25 23.66
N GLU A 22 10.44 21.35 23.91
CA GLU A 22 9.08 21.26 24.44
C GLU A 22 8.20 22.46 24.04
N GLN A 23 7.58 22.35 22.87
CA GLN A 23 6.33 23.02 22.49
C GLN A 23 5.80 22.33 21.23
N GLY A 24 4.57 21.80 21.30
CA GLY A 24 3.96 20.95 20.27
C GLY A 24 2.99 19.91 20.84
N ALA A 25 3.25 19.38 22.05
CA ALA A 25 2.36 18.46 22.77
C ALA A 25 1.19 19.19 23.47
N SER A 26 0.56 20.17 22.80
CA SER A 26 -0.26 21.21 23.45
C SER A 26 -1.74 21.24 23.06
N ILE A 27 -2.27 20.23 22.35
CA ILE A 27 -3.72 20.09 22.08
C ILE A 27 -4.23 18.66 22.40
N GLU A 28 -3.64 17.62 21.80
CA GLU A 28 -4.15 16.24 21.94
C GLU A 28 -4.11 15.71 23.39
N LEU A 29 -3.08 16.05 24.17
CA LEU A 29 -3.02 15.69 25.59
C LEU A 29 -4.08 16.41 26.45
N LEU A 30 -4.54 17.60 26.02
CA LEU A 30 -5.65 18.30 26.68
C LEU A 30 -7.01 17.71 26.29
N GLN A 31 -7.17 17.24 25.05
CA GLN A 31 -8.35 16.49 24.61
C GLN A 31 -8.50 15.14 25.33
N ASN A 32 -7.39 14.53 25.76
CA ASN A 32 -7.37 13.32 26.58
C ASN A 32 -7.38 13.58 28.11
N SER A 33 -7.56 14.83 28.54
CA SER A 33 -7.55 15.19 29.97
C SER A 33 -8.84 14.78 30.70
N ALA A 34 -8.77 14.70 32.04
CA ALA A 34 -9.85 14.20 32.90
C ALA A 34 -11.20 14.95 32.78
N GLY A 35 -11.22 16.15 32.19
CA GLY A 35 -12.46 16.89 31.92
C GLY A 35 -13.44 16.11 31.03
N ASN A 36 -12.94 15.43 30.00
CA ASN A 36 -13.81 14.64 29.11
C ASN A 36 -14.40 13.41 29.82
N GLN A 37 -13.65 12.76 30.71
CA GLN A 37 -14.22 11.71 31.56
C GLN A 37 -15.27 12.24 32.55
N ALA A 38 -15.13 13.47 33.05
CA ALA A 38 -16.15 14.09 33.91
C ALA A 38 -17.45 14.35 33.14
N VAL A 39 -17.36 14.83 31.90
CA VAL A 39 -18.52 15.04 31.01
C VAL A 39 -19.22 13.71 30.69
N SER A 40 -18.49 12.66 30.31
CA SER A 40 -19.09 11.34 30.05
C SER A 40 -19.84 10.79 31.28
N ARG A 41 -19.26 10.91 32.48
CA ARG A 41 -19.92 10.48 33.73
C ARG A 41 -21.18 11.29 34.02
N LEU A 42 -21.14 12.61 33.83
CA LEU A 42 -22.29 13.50 34.03
C LEU A 42 -23.45 13.10 33.10
N LEU A 43 -23.17 12.90 31.81
CA LEU A 43 -24.15 12.46 30.81
C LEU A 43 -24.74 11.07 31.14
N SER A 44 -23.92 10.12 31.63
CA SER A 44 -24.41 8.79 32.01
C SER A 44 -25.30 8.77 33.28
N SER A 45 -25.30 9.83 34.07
CA SER A 45 -25.96 9.89 35.38
C SER A 45 -27.41 10.42 35.36
N ALA A 46 -27.87 10.96 34.23
CA ALA A 46 -29.11 11.72 34.12
C ALA A 46 -30.28 10.92 33.49
N GLY A 47 -30.66 9.80 34.12
CA GLY A 47 -31.74 8.96 33.60
C GLY A 47 -33.15 9.55 33.77
N ARG A 48 -33.91 9.69 32.68
CA ARG A 48 -35.39 9.76 32.68
C ARG A 48 -36.00 9.44 31.31
N ASN A 49 -37.13 8.74 31.32
CA ASN A 49 -37.81 8.24 30.12
C ASN A 49 -38.48 9.36 29.31
N VAL A 50 -38.20 9.43 28.00
CA VAL A 50 -39.07 10.03 26.96
C VAL A 50 -38.95 9.14 25.71
N ALA A 51 -40.04 8.96 24.96
CA ALA A 51 -40.10 8.10 23.78
C ALA A 51 -40.23 8.91 22.48
N THR A 52 -40.07 8.22 21.32
CA THR A 52 -40.19 8.72 19.93
C THR A 52 -39.14 9.78 19.51
N ALA A 53 -38.81 9.95 18.22
CA ALA A 53 -39.42 9.41 16.99
C ALA A 53 -38.39 8.90 15.95
N VAL A 54 -38.89 8.32 14.86
CA VAL A 54 -38.09 7.92 13.68
C VAL A 54 -37.51 9.15 12.98
N LEU A 55 -36.24 9.11 12.56
CA LEU A 55 -35.62 10.06 11.64
C LEU A 55 -35.38 9.40 10.26
N PRO A 56 -35.46 10.17 9.15
CA PRO A 56 -35.23 9.65 7.81
C PRO A 56 -33.73 9.63 7.45
N GLY A 57 -33.11 8.45 7.51
CA GLY A 57 -31.75 8.23 7.00
C GLY A 57 -31.24 6.82 7.30
N GLY A 58 -30.78 6.11 6.26
CA GLY A 58 -30.09 4.81 6.26
C GLY A 58 -29.89 4.07 7.59
N VAL A 59 -30.92 3.34 8.06
CA VAL A 59 -30.78 2.33 9.12
C VAL A 59 -31.25 0.98 8.58
N ALA A 60 -30.34 0.00 8.56
CA ALA A 60 -30.68 -1.38 8.24
C ALA A 60 -31.66 -1.95 9.28
N ARG A 61 -32.78 -2.53 8.82
CA ARG A 61 -33.74 -3.20 9.71
C ARG A 61 -33.47 -4.69 9.73
N ALA A 62 -32.88 -5.17 10.83
CA ALA A 62 -33.00 -6.57 11.18
C ALA A 62 -34.49 -6.91 11.41
N VAL A 63 -34.97 -7.97 10.79
CA VAL A 63 -36.32 -8.52 11.00
C VAL A 63 -36.17 -9.98 11.39
N GLU A 64 -36.49 -10.25 12.66
CA GLU A 64 -36.84 -11.54 13.27
C GLU A 64 -35.84 -12.70 13.16
N ASP A 65 -35.13 -12.95 14.28
CA ASP A 65 -35.03 -14.28 14.86
C ASP A 65 -35.39 -14.20 16.36
N GLN A 66 -35.89 -15.29 16.95
CA GLN A 66 -36.47 -15.33 18.30
C GLN A 66 -35.44 -15.74 19.37
N GLY A 67 -34.47 -14.86 19.66
CA GLY A 67 -33.49 -15.11 20.72
C GLY A 67 -32.86 -13.85 21.29
N SER A 68 -33.21 -13.52 22.55
CA SER A 68 -32.58 -12.49 23.38
C SER A 68 -32.40 -11.11 22.74
N ALA A 69 -33.33 -10.19 23.02
CA ALA A 69 -33.10 -8.76 22.79
C ALA A 69 -31.98 -8.27 23.73
N GLY A 70 -30.73 -8.25 23.22
CA GLY A 70 -29.59 -7.66 23.90
C GLY A 70 -29.86 -6.17 24.20
N THR A 71 -29.65 -5.77 25.45
CA THR A 71 -29.86 -4.38 25.90
C THR A 71 -28.67 -3.47 25.60
N ASP A 72 -27.56 -4.05 25.14
CA ASP A 72 -26.31 -3.35 24.89
C ASP A 72 -26.34 -2.64 23.54
N LEU A 73 -25.72 -1.46 23.47
CA LEU A 73 -25.62 -0.70 22.23
C LEU A 73 -24.73 -1.45 21.24
N PHE A 74 -25.34 -2.05 20.22
CA PHE A 74 -24.60 -2.59 19.09
C PHE A 74 -23.85 -1.47 18.36
N VAL A 75 -22.53 -1.60 18.29
CA VAL A 75 -21.64 -0.71 17.54
C VAL A 75 -20.98 -1.53 16.43
N PRO A 76 -21.26 -1.26 15.14
CA PRO A 76 -20.57 -1.91 14.03
C PRO A 76 -19.07 -1.72 14.17
N THR A 77 -18.30 -2.80 14.06
CA THR A 77 -16.84 -2.71 14.09
C THR A 77 -16.34 -2.66 12.64
N PRO A 78 -15.67 -1.57 12.20
CA PRO A 78 -14.95 -1.59 10.95
C PRO A 78 -13.93 -2.71 11.01
N ILE A 79 -13.93 -3.60 10.01
CA ILE A 79 -12.97 -4.70 9.94
C ILE A 79 -11.57 -4.11 9.92
N SER A 80 -10.79 -4.45 10.95
CA SER A 80 -9.49 -3.83 11.19
C SER A 80 -8.46 -4.41 10.25
N ILE A 81 -7.91 -3.54 9.41
CA ILE A 81 -6.75 -3.81 8.57
C ILE A 81 -5.53 -3.45 9.39
N ALA A 82 -4.73 -4.44 9.79
CA ALA A 82 -3.46 -4.17 10.45
C ALA A 82 -2.45 -3.63 9.42
N PRO A 83 -1.58 -2.67 9.79
CA PRO A 83 -0.50 -2.22 8.91
C PRO A 83 0.43 -3.40 8.59
N ALA A 84 0.81 -3.51 7.32
CA ALA A 84 1.74 -4.54 6.89
C ALA A 84 3.11 -4.43 7.58
N GLY A 85 3.82 -5.57 7.66
CA GLY A 85 5.25 -5.57 7.97
C GLY A 85 6.07 -4.85 6.89
N PRO A 86 7.35 -4.53 7.16
CA PRO A 86 8.22 -3.89 6.18
C PRO A 86 8.37 -4.75 4.92
N ASP A 87 8.35 -4.10 3.76
CA ASP A 87 8.46 -4.74 2.44
C ASP A 87 9.77 -5.57 2.34
N PRO A 88 9.73 -6.92 2.18
CA PRO A 88 10.80 -7.75 2.77
C PRO A 88 12.09 -7.88 1.94
N SER A 89 12.00 -7.76 0.61
CA SER A 89 13.10 -8.11 -0.30
C SER A 89 13.59 -6.95 -1.17
N PRO A 90 14.91 -6.67 -1.30
CA PRO A 90 15.41 -5.72 -2.30
C PRO A 90 15.07 -6.20 -3.73
N MET A 91 14.91 -5.27 -4.68
CA MET A 91 14.70 -5.67 -6.09
C MET A 91 15.96 -6.38 -6.61
N PRO A 92 15.82 -7.47 -7.37
CA PRO A 92 16.97 -8.17 -7.94
C PRO A 92 17.69 -7.27 -8.95
N LEU A 93 19.03 -7.25 -8.87
CA LEU A 93 19.91 -6.51 -9.78
C LEU A 93 20.81 -7.50 -10.53
N ASN A 94 21.14 -7.20 -11.78
CA ASN A 94 22.18 -7.90 -12.53
C ASN A 94 23.58 -7.32 -12.28
N ASP A 95 24.59 -7.88 -12.93
CA ASP A 95 26.01 -7.47 -12.78
C ASP A 95 26.28 -6.01 -13.22
N GLU A 96 25.39 -5.39 -14.00
CA GLU A 96 25.46 -3.96 -14.37
C GLU A 96 24.73 -3.05 -13.35
N GLY A 97 24.18 -3.61 -12.27
CA GLY A 97 23.41 -2.89 -11.26
C GLY A 97 22.00 -2.46 -11.72
N LEU A 98 21.52 -2.98 -12.85
CA LEU A 98 20.17 -2.73 -13.37
C LEU A 98 19.18 -3.72 -12.77
N ILE A 99 17.97 -3.27 -12.46
CA ILE A 99 16.88 -4.11 -11.97
C ILE A 99 16.50 -5.16 -13.03
N ASP A 100 16.57 -6.45 -12.69
CA ASP A 100 16.49 -7.55 -13.65
C ASP A 100 15.96 -8.82 -12.99
N GLY A 101 15.02 -9.53 -13.63
CA GLY A 101 14.36 -10.73 -13.09
C GLY A 101 12.97 -10.50 -12.49
N GLU A 102 12.44 -11.52 -11.80
CA GLU A 102 11.11 -11.50 -11.17
C GLU A 102 11.20 -11.07 -9.69
N TRP A 103 10.24 -10.26 -9.25
CA TRP A 103 9.86 -10.19 -7.84
C TRP A 103 8.34 -10.32 -7.67
N GLN A 104 7.93 -10.82 -6.51
CA GLN A 104 6.53 -10.88 -6.15
C GLN A 104 6.19 -9.72 -5.23
N SER A 105 4.96 -9.21 -5.31
CA SER A 105 4.45 -8.32 -4.28
C SER A 105 4.10 -9.19 -3.08
N GLU A 106 4.99 -9.23 -2.08
CA GLU A 106 4.92 -10.15 -0.92
C GLU A 106 3.72 -9.89 0.00
N VAL A 107 2.96 -8.82 -0.24
CA VAL A 107 1.88 -8.36 0.61
C VAL A 107 0.60 -8.20 -0.20
N ALA A 108 -0.48 -8.76 0.33
CA ALA A 108 -1.80 -8.74 -0.28
C ALA A 108 -2.77 -7.97 0.63
N ALA A 109 -3.65 -7.17 0.04
CA ALA A 109 -5.00 -7.07 0.57
C ALA A 109 -5.63 -8.48 0.52
N THR A 110 -6.40 -8.84 1.54
CA THR A 110 -6.89 -10.21 1.70
C THR A 110 -8.38 -10.23 1.96
N VAL A 111 -9.17 -10.72 0.99
CA VAL A 111 -10.40 -11.56 1.13
C VAL A 111 -10.76 -12.18 -0.26
N PHE A 112 -11.46 -13.34 -0.42
CA PHE A 112 -11.39 -14.20 -1.65
C PHE A 112 -12.73 -14.84 -2.20
N VAL A 113 -13.48 -14.57 -3.32
CA VAL A 113 -13.33 -14.16 -4.76
C VAL A 113 -14.69 -14.01 -5.53
N ASN A 114 -14.98 -12.96 -6.34
CA ASN A 114 -16.03 -13.06 -7.39
C ASN A 114 -15.90 -12.49 -8.85
N ALA A 115 -15.26 -11.36 -9.23
CA ALA A 115 -15.39 -10.83 -10.64
C ALA A 115 -14.16 -10.20 -11.38
N GLY A 116 -13.32 -10.99 -12.06
CA GLY A 116 -12.06 -10.52 -12.73
C GLY A 116 -10.79 -11.02 -11.99
N LYS A 117 -10.90 -12.22 -11.46
CA LYS A 117 -10.34 -12.67 -10.17
C LYS A 117 -9.93 -14.15 -10.27
N ALA A 118 -9.19 -14.73 -9.31
CA ALA A 118 -8.54 -16.03 -9.54
C ALA A 118 -9.16 -17.32 -8.93
N GLY A 119 -9.73 -17.33 -7.72
CA GLY A 119 -10.49 -18.51 -7.22
C GLY A 119 -10.90 -18.47 -5.74
N THR A 120 -12.16 -18.81 -5.41
CA THR A 120 -12.79 -18.68 -4.06
C THR A 120 -12.07 -19.41 -2.95
N GLY A 121 -11.92 -18.71 -1.82
CA GLY A 121 -11.23 -19.20 -0.65
C GLY A 121 -11.92 -18.77 0.65
N VAL A 122 -11.36 -19.26 1.75
CA VAL A 122 -11.80 -18.90 3.11
C VAL A 122 -11.49 -17.42 3.37
N VAL A 123 -12.33 -16.73 4.13
CA VAL A 123 -12.07 -15.34 4.52
C VAL A 123 -10.85 -15.26 5.43
N ASN A 124 -9.93 -14.34 5.14
CA ASN A 124 -8.74 -14.06 5.95
C ASN A 124 -8.60 -12.54 5.95
N TRP A 125 -8.59 -11.89 7.11
CA TRP A 125 -8.47 -10.44 7.21
C TRP A 125 -7.01 -10.00 7.33
N ALA A 126 -6.71 -8.81 6.79
CA ALA A 126 -5.36 -8.28 6.72
C ALA A 126 -4.79 -8.04 8.13
N GLY A 127 -3.76 -8.81 8.50
CA GLY A 127 -3.18 -8.86 9.84
C GLY A 127 -3.51 -10.10 10.67
N GLY A 128 -4.39 -10.98 10.17
CA GLY A 128 -4.70 -12.26 10.81
C GLY A 128 -3.60 -13.32 10.60
N ASN A 129 -3.60 -14.36 11.45
CA ASN A 129 -2.65 -15.49 11.39
C ASN A 129 -2.87 -16.46 10.20
N GLY A 130 -3.58 -16.06 9.14
CA GLY A 130 -4.12 -16.98 8.13
C GLY A 130 -3.96 -16.50 6.68
N GLY A 131 -3.63 -17.45 5.78
CA GLY A 131 -3.90 -17.33 4.35
C GLY A 131 -2.90 -16.51 3.53
N THR A 132 -1.67 -17.02 3.33
CA THR A 132 -0.86 -16.60 2.17
C THR A 132 -1.53 -17.08 0.88
N THR A 133 -2.00 -16.15 0.05
CA THR A 133 -2.45 -16.45 -1.32
C THR A 133 -1.27 -16.21 -2.27
N PRO A 134 -0.60 -17.26 -2.80
CA PRO A 134 0.61 -17.08 -3.59
C PRO A 134 0.34 -16.41 -4.94
N ASN A 135 1.31 -15.61 -5.38
CA ASN A 135 1.39 -14.99 -6.70
C ASN A 135 0.25 -13.99 -7.02
N ILE A 136 -0.41 -13.32 -6.04
CA ILE A 136 -1.47 -12.32 -6.32
C ILE A 136 -0.99 -11.13 -7.18
N GLY A 137 0.28 -10.75 -7.01
CA GLY A 137 0.98 -9.82 -7.89
C GLY A 137 2.38 -10.31 -8.21
N SER A 138 2.76 -10.30 -9.49
CA SER A 138 4.13 -10.52 -9.94
C SER A 138 4.59 -9.37 -10.83
N PHE A 139 5.88 -9.05 -10.71
CA PHE A 139 6.57 -8.11 -11.57
C PHE A 139 7.76 -8.84 -12.18
N THR A 140 7.96 -8.70 -13.48
CA THR A 140 9.17 -9.19 -14.17
C THR A 140 9.83 -8.07 -14.95
N ALA A 141 11.08 -7.78 -14.62
CA ALA A 141 11.99 -6.97 -15.41
C ALA A 141 12.85 -7.86 -16.31
N VAL A 142 13.15 -7.38 -17.52
CA VAL A 142 14.33 -7.78 -18.28
C VAL A 142 15.11 -6.50 -18.58
N ALA A 143 16.27 -6.33 -17.97
CA ALA A 143 17.07 -5.10 -18.07
C ALA A 143 17.43 -4.77 -19.54
N PRO A 144 17.55 -3.48 -19.90
CA PRO A 144 17.96 -3.07 -21.24
C PRO A 144 19.44 -3.35 -21.46
N VAL A 145 19.77 -4.24 -22.39
CA VAL A 145 21.17 -4.42 -22.83
C VAL A 145 21.50 -3.30 -23.80
N ILE A 146 22.42 -2.42 -23.42
CA ILE A 146 22.87 -1.30 -24.24
C ILE A 146 23.99 -1.76 -25.17
N GLU A 147 23.79 -1.54 -26.46
CA GLU A 147 24.77 -1.74 -27.51
C GLU A 147 25.27 -0.38 -28.01
N THR A 148 26.54 -0.30 -28.40
CA THR A 148 27.22 0.94 -28.77
C THR A 148 27.90 0.85 -30.14
N ARG A 149 28.23 2.03 -30.69
CA ARG A 149 29.13 2.20 -31.84
C ARG A 149 29.98 3.45 -31.62
N PRO A 150 31.30 3.42 -31.89
CA PRO A 150 32.15 4.59 -31.75
C PRO A 150 31.77 5.69 -32.75
N ALA A 151 32.24 6.90 -32.49
CA ALA A 151 32.18 7.99 -33.45
C ALA A 151 32.92 7.63 -34.74
N GLY A 152 32.33 7.95 -35.90
CA GLY A 152 33.08 8.06 -37.16
C GLY A 152 33.84 9.38 -37.24
N ASP A 153 34.60 9.57 -38.31
CA ASP A 153 35.63 10.63 -38.50
C ASP A 153 35.22 12.09 -38.17
N ALA A 154 33.91 12.40 -38.12
CA ALA A 154 33.35 13.68 -37.69
C ALA A 154 32.03 13.55 -36.89
N GLY A 155 31.78 12.39 -36.26
CA GLY A 155 30.52 12.06 -35.61
C GLY A 155 30.53 12.15 -34.08
N THR A 156 29.36 11.92 -33.46
CA THR A 156 29.25 11.46 -32.07
C THR A 156 29.18 9.94 -32.01
N ALA A 157 29.53 9.36 -30.87
CA ALA A 157 29.28 7.96 -30.59
C ALA A 157 27.77 7.69 -30.44
N ARG A 158 27.35 6.43 -30.56
CA ARG A 158 25.93 6.04 -30.65
C ARG A 158 25.63 4.88 -29.70
N ALA A 159 24.49 4.93 -29.01
CA ALA A 159 24.02 3.86 -28.14
C ALA A 159 22.53 3.54 -28.38
N TRP A 160 22.15 2.26 -28.33
CA TRP A 160 20.77 1.80 -28.48
C TRP A 160 20.47 0.61 -27.57
N VAL A 161 19.20 0.32 -27.33
CA VAL A 161 18.77 -0.88 -26.60
C VAL A 161 18.67 -2.06 -27.58
N ARG A 162 19.25 -3.20 -27.21
CA ARG A 162 19.14 -4.46 -27.96
C ARG A 162 17.67 -4.90 -28.04
N ALA A 163 17.22 -5.29 -29.23
CA ALA A 163 15.87 -5.82 -29.43
C ALA A 163 15.62 -7.07 -28.55
N GLY A 164 14.48 -7.11 -27.86
CA GLY A 164 14.14 -8.17 -26.90
C GLY A 164 14.67 -7.95 -25.48
N THR A 165 15.14 -6.74 -25.15
CA THR A 165 15.61 -6.35 -23.80
C THR A 165 14.96 -5.02 -23.38
N GLY A 166 15.00 -4.68 -22.09
CA GLY A 166 14.34 -3.48 -21.55
C GLY A 166 12.81 -3.62 -21.46
N THR A 167 12.31 -4.83 -21.21
CA THR A 167 10.87 -5.12 -21.12
C THR A 167 10.42 -5.26 -19.68
N VAL A 168 9.21 -4.79 -19.39
CA VAL A 168 8.54 -4.98 -18.11
C VAL A 168 7.29 -5.85 -18.32
N THR A 169 6.89 -6.60 -17.30
CA THR A 169 5.59 -7.25 -17.23
C THR A 169 5.07 -7.16 -15.81
N VAL A 170 3.90 -6.54 -15.63
CA VAL A 170 3.20 -6.46 -14.34
C VAL A 170 1.93 -7.29 -14.43
N SER A 171 1.79 -8.26 -13.53
CA SER A 171 0.57 -9.03 -13.35
C SER A 171 -0.02 -8.73 -11.97
N ARG A 172 -1.29 -8.34 -11.93
CA ARG A 172 -2.09 -8.21 -10.69
C ARG A 172 -3.39 -8.97 -10.91
N LYS A 173 -3.75 -9.83 -9.95
CA LYS A 173 -5.01 -10.58 -9.92
C LYS A 173 -5.59 -10.52 -8.51
N TYR A 174 -6.88 -10.23 -8.42
CA TYR A 174 -7.53 -9.93 -7.15
C TYR A 174 -8.46 -11.04 -6.67
N PHE A 175 -8.98 -10.83 -5.45
CA PHE A 175 -9.80 -11.75 -4.68
C PHE A 175 -10.95 -10.99 -3.92
N GLY A 176 -12.07 -11.63 -3.50
CA GLY A 176 -13.20 -11.02 -2.75
C GLY A 176 -14.42 -11.95 -2.47
N VAL A 177 -14.52 -12.49 -1.24
CA VAL A 177 -15.34 -13.60 -0.63
C VAL A 177 -16.47 -14.36 -1.38
N PRO A 178 -16.67 -15.67 -1.09
CA PRO A 178 -17.95 -16.34 -1.33
C PRO A 178 -19.05 -15.84 -0.36
N VAL A 179 -20.30 -15.91 -0.81
CA VAL A 179 -21.50 -15.55 -0.04
C VAL A 179 -21.92 -16.69 0.88
N GLY A 180 -22.38 -16.36 2.09
CA GLY A 180 -22.90 -17.28 3.09
C GLY A 180 -21.85 -17.74 4.09
N ALA A 181 -21.93 -19.00 4.51
CA ALA A 181 -21.06 -19.60 5.52
C ALA A 181 -19.60 -19.68 5.05
N ASN A 182 -18.69 -19.10 5.82
CA ASN A 182 -17.26 -19.06 5.53
C ASN A 182 -16.44 -19.18 6.83
N ALA A 183 -16.12 -20.42 7.22
CA ALA A 183 -15.60 -20.75 8.55
C ALA A 183 -16.51 -20.20 9.67
N THR A 184 -15.98 -19.35 10.56
CA THR A 184 -16.72 -18.70 11.66
C THR A 184 -17.54 -17.48 11.21
N TYR A 185 -17.45 -17.08 9.94
CA TYR A 185 -18.12 -15.90 9.37
C TYR A 185 -19.36 -16.30 8.57
N PHE A 186 -20.36 -15.42 8.57
CA PHE A 186 -21.39 -15.38 7.53
C PHE A 186 -21.26 -14.08 6.73
N ILE A 187 -21.08 -14.18 5.41
CA ILE A 187 -20.90 -13.05 4.49
C ILE A 187 -22.19 -12.81 3.71
N THR A 188 -22.75 -11.59 3.71
CA THR A 188 -23.89 -11.28 2.85
C THR A 188 -23.49 -11.09 1.39
N ALA A 189 -24.49 -11.15 0.49
CA ALA A 189 -24.27 -10.84 -0.93
C ALA A 189 -23.85 -9.37 -1.15
N ALA A 190 -24.25 -8.45 -0.26
CA ALA A 190 -23.83 -7.05 -0.31
C ALA A 190 -22.36 -6.90 0.10
N ALA A 191 -21.95 -7.50 1.23
CA ALA A 191 -20.55 -7.52 1.65
C ALA A 191 -19.64 -8.13 0.59
N ALA A 192 -20.02 -9.27 0.00
CA ALA A 192 -19.19 -9.92 -1.02
C ALA A 192 -18.97 -9.05 -2.27
N ALA A 193 -20.05 -8.49 -2.84
CA ALA A 193 -19.94 -7.57 -3.98
C ALA A 193 -19.16 -6.29 -3.63
N ARG A 194 -19.26 -5.82 -2.39
CA ARG A 194 -18.51 -4.66 -1.91
C ARG A 194 -17.02 -4.92 -1.74
N ILE A 195 -16.66 -6.12 -1.30
CA ILE A 195 -15.27 -6.56 -1.18
C ILE A 195 -14.66 -6.81 -2.57
N ASP A 196 -15.41 -7.38 -3.53
CA ASP A 196 -14.98 -7.38 -4.95
C ASP A 196 -14.67 -5.96 -5.46
N THR A 197 -15.47 -4.96 -5.06
CA THR A 197 -15.27 -3.56 -5.47
C THR A 197 -14.02 -2.95 -4.82
N HIS A 198 -13.79 -3.22 -3.53
CA HIS A 198 -12.58 -2.82 -2.81
C HIS A 198 -11.31 -3.34 -3.52
N GLU A 199 -11.32 -4.62 -3.87
CA GLU A 199 -10.14 -5.26 -4.46
C GLU A 199 -9.94 -4.95 -5.95
N GLN A 200 -10.98 -4.53 -6.66
CA GLN A 200 -10.85 -3.89 -7.97
C GLN A 200 -10.18 -2.51 -7.89
N ASN A 201 -10.37 -1.75 -6.80
CA ASN A 201 -9.68 -0.47 -6.60
C ASN A 201 -8.16 -0.66 -6.49
N HIS A 202 -7.69 -1.74 -5.82
CA HIS A 202 -6.26 -2.07 -5.77
C HIS A 202 -5.66 -2.27 -7.17
N ILE A 203 -6.30 -3.06 -8.04
CA ILE A 203 -5.85 -3.24 -9.42
C ILE A 203 -5.86 -1.91 -10.19
N ALA A 204 -6.86 -1.06 -9.97
CA ALA A 204 -6.92 0.27 -10.60
C ALA A 204 -5.77 1.19 -10.14
N HIS A 205 -5.36 1.11 -8.86
CA HIS A 205 -4.22 1.83 -8.33
C HIS A 205 -2.88 1.28 -8.84
N SER A 206 -2.66 -0.04 -8.82
CA SER A 206 -1.48 -0.65 -9.47
C SER A 206 -1.37 -0.26 -10.94
N LYS A 207 -2.49 -0.21 -11.67
CA LYS A 207 -2.52 0.27 -13.06
C LYS A 207 -2.19 1.76 -13.18
N THR A 208 -2.61 2.58 -12.23
CA THR A 208 -2.31 4.02 -12.21
C THR A 208 -0.81 4.25 -11.96
N ALA A 209 -0.21 3.53 -11.00
CA ALA A 209 1.24 3.54 -10.78
C ALA A 209 2.01 3.04 -12.03
N HIS A 210 1.53 1.98 -12.69
CA HIS A 210 2.10 1.46 -13.93
C HIS A 210 2.10 2.53 -15.04
N ASP A 211 0.94 3.15 -15.31
CA ASP A 211 0.80 4.13 -16.37
C ASP A 211 1.57 5.45 -16.07
N ALA A 212 1.84 5.75 -14.80
CA ALA A 212 2.65 6.89 -14.37
C ALA A 212 4.17 6.66 -14.44
N HIS A 213 4.64 5.42 -14.23
CA HIS A 213 6.07 5.13 -14.04
C HIS A 213 6.66 4.12 -15.03
N VAL A 214 5.98 2.99 -15.25
CA VAL A 214 6.43 1.92 -16.17
C VAL A 214 6.16 2.30 -17.62
N LYS A 215 4.95 2.74 -17.96
CA LYS A 215 4.60 3.06 -19.35
C LYS A 215 5.50 4.14 -19.98
N PRO A 216 5.87 5.24 -19.28
CA PRO A 216 6.83 6.20 -19.83
C PRO A 216 8.25 5.62 -19.97
N LEU A 217 8.62 4.60 -19.18
CA LEU A 217 9.89 3.87 -19.34
C LEU A 217 9.86 2.99 -20.60
N GLU A 218 8.78 2.23 -20.80
CA GLU A 218 8.58 1.41 -22.01
C GLU A 218 8.65 2.24 -23.28
N ASP A 219 8.01 3.42 -23.32
CA ASP A 219 8.08 4.31 -24.48
C ASP A 219 9.49 4.86 -24.72
N ARG A 220 10.29 5.13 -23.67
CA ARG A 220 11.71 5.52 -23.82
C ARG A 220 12.58 4.37 -24.34
N VAL A 221 12.41 3.15 -23.80
CA VAL A 221 13.09 1.95 -24.33
C VAL A 221 12.75 1.74 -25.80
N LYS A 222 11.45 1.74 -26.14
CA LYS A 222 10.92 1.56 -27.49
C LYS A 222 11.37 2.65 -28.47
N ALA A 223 11.54 3.89 -28.01
CA ALA A 223 12.14 4.98 -28.77
C ALA A 223 13.63 4.76 -29.07
N ARG A 224 14.33 3.93 -28.28
CA ARG A 224 15.77 3.62 -28.41
C ARG A 224 16.09 2.17 -28.79
N THR A 225 15.09 1.31 -28.99
CA THR A 225 15.31 -0.08 -29.41
C THR A 225 15.76 -0.16 -30.87
N GLY A 226 16.95 -0.73 -31.08
CA GLY A 226 17.57 -1.00 -32.38
C GLY A 226 18.40 0.17 -32.93
N GLU A 227 19.50 -0.17 -33.62
CA GLU A 227 20.55 0.76 -34.05
C GLU A 227 20.06 1.93 -34.91
N ALA A 228 18.98 1.74 -35.69
CA ALA A 228 18.36 2.80 -36.48
C ALA A 228 17.77 3.95 -35.63
N LYS A 229 17.54 3.73 -34.32
CA LYS A 229 17.03 4.74 -33.37
C LYS A 229 18.05 5.19 -32.32
N ALA A 230 19.30 4.77 -32.46
CA ALA A 230 20.33 5.02 -31.45
C ALA A 230 20.44 6.49 -31.06
N LEU A 231 20.60 6.75 -29.76
CA LEU A 231 20.97 8.05 -29.25
C LEU A 231 22.42 8.35 -29.67
N SER A 232 22.60 9.37 -30.51
CA SER A 232 23.91 9.84 -30.95
C SER A 232 24.43 10.92 -29.97
N ALA A 233 25.21 10.51 -28.97
CA ALA A 233 25.65 11.35 -27.87
C ALA A 233 27.09 11.02 -27.42
N GLY A 234 27.81 12.02 -26.92
CA GLY A 234 29.18 11.86 -26.44
C GLY A 234 30.23 11.72 -27.55
N ALA A 235 31.51 11.79 -27.14
CA ALA A 235 32.66 11.60 -28.03
C ALA A 235 33.05 10.12 -28.19
N ASP A 236 32.72 9.29 -27.20
CA ASP A 236 33.06 7.88 -27.11
C ASP A 236 31.87 7.02 -26.65
N GLU A 237 32.03 5.70 -26.74
CA GLU A 237 30.96 4.73 -26.47
C GLU A 237 30.52 4.70 -25.00
N ALA A 238 31.40 5.05 -24.05
CA ALA A 238 31.03 5.13 -22.64
C ALA A 238 30.13 6.35 -22.39
N ALA A 239 30.49 7.50 -22.95
CA ALA A 239 29.65 8.70 -22.91
C ALA A 239 28.30 8.48 -23.62
N ALA A 240 28.27 7.72 -24.72
CA ALA A 240 27.03 7.33 -25.39
C ALA A 240 26.15 6.40 -24.52
N LYS A 241 26.74 5.39 -23.88
CA LYS A 241 26.04 4.48 -22.96
C LYS A 241 25.46 5.25 -21.76
N THR A 242 26.26 6.05 -21.06
CA THR A 242 25.80 6.86 -19.91
C THR A 242 24.71 7.87 -20.28
N ALA A 243 24.78 8.47 -21.48
CA ALA A 243 23.70 9.33 -21.97
C ALA A 243 22.39 8.55 -22.18
N LEU A 244 22.46 7.31 -22.71
CA LEU A 244 21.28 6.46 -22.88
C LEU A 244 20.73 5.96 -21.54
N GLU A 245 21.57 5.55 -20.59
CA GLU A 245 21.16 5.17 -19.24
C GLU A 245 20.40 6.31 -18.54
N THR A 246 20.93 7.54 -18.68
CA THR A 246 20.33 8.78 -18.14
C THR A 246 19.00 9.14 -18.81
N GLU A 247 18.82 8.82 -20.10
CA GLU A 247 17.53 8.98 -20.79
C GLU A 247 16.53 7.90 -20.35
N LEU A 248 16.96 6.62 -20.28
CA LEU A 248 16.10 5.50 -19.93
C LEU A 248 15.60 5.60 -18.48
N LYS A 249 16.46 5.94 -17.51
CA LYS A 249 16.10 5.98 -16.07
C LYS A 249 15.43 4.69 -15.58
N TRP A 250 16.01 3.56 -15.94
CA TRP A 250 15.45 2.22 -15.67
C TRP A 250 15.19 2.01 -14.17
N ASN A 251 16.23 2.08 -13.34
CA ASN A 251 16.12 1.85 -11.90
C ASN A 251 15.18 2.84 -11.20
N ASP A 252 15.29 4.15 -11.50
CA ASP A 252 14.42 5.18 -10.92
C ASP A 252 12.94 4.91 -11.18
N SER A 253 12.60 4.54 -12.42
CA SER A 253 11.21 4.35 -12.86
C SER A 253 10.58 3.11 -12.21
N LEU A 254 11.35 2.02 -12.07
CA LEU A 254 10.86 0.80 -11.41
C LEU A 254 10.80 0.95 -9.88
N THR A 255 11.73 1.72 -9.29
CA THR A 255 11.68 2.10 -7.87
C THR A 255 10.47 2.98 -7.57
N ALA A 256 10.20 3.98 -8.42
CA ALA A 256 9.01 4.83 -8.30
C ALA A 256 7.72 4.01 -8.43
N PHE A 257 7.65 3.09 -9.40
CA PHE A 257 6.53 2.14 -9.51
C PHE A 257 6.33 1.34 -8.22
N ARG A 258 7.36 0.63 -7.73
CA ARG A 258 7.27 -0.18 -6.50
C ARG A 258 6.80 0.65 -5.31
N ASN A 259 7.38 1.83 -5.11
CA ASN A 259 7.07 2.68 -3.96
C ASN A 259 5.62 3.17 -4.00
N GLN A 260 5.09 3.59 -5.16
CA GLN A 260 3.70 4.01 -5.30
C GLN A 260 2.73 2.82 -5.17
N ASP A 261 3.01 1.71 -5.87
CA ASP A 261 2.19 0.50 -5.87
C ASP A 261 2.06 -0.11 -4.46
N ASN A 262 3.13 -0.06 -3.67
CA ASN A 262 3.09 -0.42 -2.25
C ASN A 262 2.33 0.60 -1.39
N THR A 263 2.60 1.91 -1.56
CA THR A 263 1.93 2.95 -0.74
C THR A 263 0.41 2.88 -0.90
N ASP A 264 -0.07 2.53 -2.08
CA ASP A 264 -1.50 2.39 -2.35
C ASP A 264 -2.08 1.03 -1.91
N ASN A 265 -1.33 -0.07 -2.07
CA ASN A 265 -1.87 -1.44 -1.99
C ASN A 265 -1.31 -2.33 -0.86
N LEU A 266 -0.48 -1.79 0.04
CA LEU A 266 -0.20 -2.44 1.33
C LEU A 266 -1.46 -2.36 2.23
N PRO A 267 -1.74 -3.37 3.06
CA PRO A 267 -2.61 -3.28 4.23
C PRO A 267 -2.37 -2.00 5.05
N GLY A 268 -3.41 -1.17 5.15
CA GLY A 268 -3.41 0.15 5.78
C GLY A 268 -3.00 1.29 4.84
N GLY A 269 -2.84 1.02 3.55
CA GLY A 269 -2.38 1.96 2.52
C GLY A 269 -3.43 2.95 2.04
N THR A 270 -3.13 3.65 0.94
CA THR A 270 -4.02 4.70 0.39
C THR A 270 -5.40 4.15 0.02
N VAL A 271 -5.48 2.98 -0.63
CA VAL A 271 -6.75 2.38 -1.08
C VAL A 271 -7.60 2.02 0.14
N ASP A 272 -7.05 1.23 1.07
CA ASP A 272 -7.72 0.81 2.30
C ASP A 272 -8.27 1.99 3.10
N THR A 273 -7.43 3.00 3.33
CA THR A 273 -7.78 4.17 4.14
C THR A 273 -8.88 5.01 3.49
N ALA A 274 -8.85 5.15 2.16
CA ALA A 274 -9.89 5.87 1.43
C ALA A 274 -11.20 5.07 1.34
N ASP A 275 -11.11 3.74 1.18
CA ASP A 275 -12.26 2.88 0.94
C ASP A 275 -13.00 2.55 2.26
N ALA A 276 -12.27 2.41 3.38
CA ALA A 276 -12.83 2.31 4.73
C ALA A 276 -13.50 3.61 5.23
N ALA A 277 -13.18 4.76 4.63
CA ALA A 277 -13.88 6.02 4.86
C ALA A 277 -15.18 6.18 4.03
N SER A 278 -15.50 5.22 3.14
CA SER A 278 -16.69 5.28 2.30
C SER A 278 -17.98 4.91 3.06
N ALA A 279 -19.09 5.57 2.71
CA ALA A 279 -20.42 5.35 3.32
C ALA A 279 -21.10 4.01 2.93
N GLY A 280 -20.30 3.04 2.48
CA GLY A 280 -20.72 1.69 2.15
C GLY A 280 -19.55 0.71 2.30
N TRP A 281 -18.62 0.97 3.23
CA TRP A 281 -17.63 -0.01 3.66
C TRP A 281 -18.33 -1.24 4.27
N TYR A 282 -17.67 -2.40 4.24
CA TYR A 282 -18.21 -3.62 4.83
C TYR A 282 -17.78 -3.75 6.30
N HIS A 283 -18.71 -4.15 7.16
CA HIS A 283 -18.53 -4.15 8.61
C HIS A 283 -18.71 -5.55 9.20
N ASP A 284 -17.91 -5.88 10.21
CA ASP A 284 -18.22 -7.01 11.08
C ASP A 284 -19.26 -6.56 12.11
N LEU A 285 -20.44 -7.16 12.04
CA LEU A 285 -21.55 -6.92 12.94
C LEU A 285 -21.57 -7.91 14.12
N GLY A 286 -20.51 -8.71 14.27
CA GLY A 286 -20.32 -9.63 15.39
C GLY A 286 -21.20 -10.88 15.33
N PRO A 287 -21.38 -11.59 16.46
CA PRO A 287 -22.04 -12.88 16.48
C PRO A 287 -23.51 -12.82 16.06
N LYS A 288 -23.96 -13.75 15.22
CA LYS A 288 -25.34 -13.80 14.73
C LYS A 288 -25.79 -15.21 14.35
N THR A 289 -27.05 -15.52 14.63
CA THR A 289 -27.74 -16.71 14.11
C THR A 289 -28.22 -16.43 12.69
N VAL A 290 -27.93 -17.34 11.75
CA VAL A 290 -28.51 -17.33 10.41
C VAL A 290 -28.97 -18.74 10.05
N ALA A 291 -30.26 -18.89 9.74
CA ALA A 291 -30.90 -20.18 9.43
C ALA A 291 -30.65 -21.29 10.49
N GLY A 292 -30.61 -20.91 11.77
CA GLY A 292 -30.37 -21.84 12.89
C GLY A 292 -28.90 -22.22 13.13
N VAL A 293 -27.95 -21.63 12.38
CA VAL A 293 -26.51 -21.77 12.62
C VAL A 293 -25.98 -20.48 13.23
N ASN A 294 -25.21 -20.59 14.32
CA ASN A 294 -24.54 -19.45 14.94
C ASN A 294 -23.18 -19.23 14.28
N TYR A 295 -22.90 -17.99 13.92
CA TYR A 295 -21.59 -17.53 13.43
C TYR A 295 -21.03 -16.53 14.45
N ASP A 296 -19.71 -16.54 14.66
CA ASP A 296 -19.04 -15.60 15.55
C ASP A 296 -18.95 -14.19 14.94
N HIS A 297 -19.11 -14.10 13.62
CA HIS A 297 -19.01 -12.87 12.83
C HIS A 297 -20.07 -12.85 11.72
N PHE A 298 -20.73 -11.72 11.52
CA PHE A 298 -21.69 -11.51 10.43
C PHE A 298 -21.31 -10.24 9.67
N VAL A 299 -20.94 -10.39 8.39
CA VAL A 299 -20.36 -9.32 7.58
C VAL A 299 -21.39 -8.81 6.57
N ASP A 300 -21.70 -7.53 6.66
CA ASP A 300 -22.69 -6.82 5.83
C ASP A 300 -22.17 -5.42 5.44
N VAL A 301 -23.01 -4.61 4.79
CA VAL A 301 -22.77 -3.19 4.45
C VAL A 301 -23.84 -2.31 5.11
#